data_AF-A0A1G8BDJ3-F1
#
_entry.id   AF-A0A1G8BDJ3-F1
#
_cell.length_a   1.000
_cell.length_b   1.000
_cell.length_c   1.000
_cell.angle_alpha   90.00
_cell.angle_beta   90.00
_cell.angle_gamma   90.00
#
_symmetry.space_group_name_H-M   'P 1'
#
loop_
_entity.id
_entity.type
_entity.pdbx_description
1 polymer ?
#
loop_
_entity_poly.entity_id
_entity_poly.type
_entity_poly.pdbx_seq_one_letter_code
_entity_poly.pdbx_strand_id
1 'polypeptide(L)'
;MGRSLLFLLTVLGLVAGAAPAAAAPDRDRVRPLARAHAHNDYEHTRPLFDALAQGFTSVEADIYLVGGELLVAHDPEDLDPSRTLRSLYLDPLRERVLRNHGVCPGFRDFQLLIDIKTEGEATYAALDELLRSPRYAFLWTRYAFGRVWHGPVTAVVSGNRPRATMEAQRTRFAFYDGRIADASDLGPGSDARLTPLVSDNWTKLFSWTGAGPMPADERAGLRSIVRTAHRAGQRVRFWATPDVLGPERDAVWRELVAADVDHINTDDLEGLAAFLR
;
A
#
# COMPACT_ATOMS: atom_id res chain seq x y z
N MET A 1 -3.79 66.46 -65.36
CA MET A 1 -2.67 65.54 -65.70
C MET A 1 -1.57 65.73 -64.68
N GLY A 2 -1.13 64.68 -63.99
CA GLY A 2 0.20 64.67 -63.37
C GLY A 2 0.30 64.47 -61.84
N ARG A 3 0.31 63.20 -61.43
CA ARG A 3 1.14 62.59 -60.36
C ARG A 3 0.83 62.95 -58.90
N SER A 4 -0.02 62.11 -58.29
CA SER A 4 -0.07 61.87 -56.84
C SER A 4 1.24 61.26 -56.33
N LEU A 5 1.82 61.84 -55.28
CA LEU A 5 2.98 61.33 -54.56
C LEU A 5 2.54 60.24 -53.57
N LEU A 6 3.03 59.02 -53.76
CA LEU A 6 2.92 57.93 -52.80
C LEU A 6 3.91 58.18 -51.66
N PHE A 7 3.43 58.38 -50.42
CA PHE A 7 4.24 58.23 -49.23
C PHE A 7 4.02 56.82 -48.67
N LEU A 8 5.03 55.97 -48.82
CA LEU A 8 5.08 54.63 -48.25
C LEU A 8 5.55 54.73 -46.80
N LEU A 9 4.61 54.60 -45.85
CA LEU A 9 4.92 54.48 -44.42
C LEU A 9 5.06 52.99 -44.08
N THR A 10 6.29 52.51 -44.00
CA THR A 10 6.62 51.16 -43.57
C THR A 10 6.48 51.08 -42.05
N VAL A 11 5.37 50.55 -41.55
CA VAL A 11 5.21 50.22 -40.13
C VAL A 11 5.86 48.86 -39.88
N LEU A 12 7.02 48.87 -39.22
CA LEU A 12 7.70 47.66 -38.76
C LEU A 12 6.97 47.13 -37.52
N GLY A 13 6.10 46.13 -37.70
CA GLY A 13 5.46 45.44 -36.58
C GLY A 13 6.46 44.54 -35.86
N LEU A 14 6.85 44.88 -34.63
CA LEU A 14 7.52 43.94 -33.74
C LEU A 14 6.51 42.87 -33.31
N VAL A 15 6.58 41.70 -33.93
CA VAL A 15 5.93 40.51 -33.38
C VAL A 15 6.85 39.97 -32.28
N ALA A 16 6.53 40.29 -31.03
CA ALA A 16 7.15 39.65 -29.88
C ALA A 16 6.70 38.18 -29.85
N GLY A 17 7.52 37.29 -30.41
CA GLY A 17 7.32 35.86 -30.27
C GLY A 17 7.47 35.47 -28.80
N ALA A 18 6.36 35.13 -28.14
CA ALA A 18 6.40 34.46 -26.86
C ALA A 18 7.08 33.10 -27.08
N ALA A 19 8.30 32.95 -26.56
CA ALA A 19 8.95 31.66 -26.52
C ALA A 19 8.07 30.72 -25.69
N PRO A 20 7.82 29.47 -26.13
CA PRO A 20 7.14 28.50 -25.29
C PRO A 20 7.96 28.34 -24.02
N ALA A 21 7.34 28.56 -22.86
CA ALA A 21 7.96 28.25 -21.58
C ALA A 21 8.34 26.77 -21.63
N ALA A 22 9.63 26.48 -21.71
CA ALA A 22 10.12 25.12 -21.58
C ALA A 22 9.67 24.64 -20.20
N ALA A 23 8.76 23.68 -20.16
CA ALA A 23 8.39 23.00 -18.93
C ALA A 23 9.69 22.49 -18.31
N ALA A 24 9.97 22.93 -17.07
CA ALA A 24 11.09 22.40 -16.32
C ALA A 24 10.95 20.87 -16.28
N PRO A 25 12.04 20.11 -16.45
CA PRO A 25 11.97 18.66 -16.31
C PRO A 25 11.38 18.32 -14.94
N ASP A 26 10.38 17.45 -14.92
CA ASP A 26 9.72 16.92 -13.71
C ASP A 26 10.75 16.11 -12.92
N ARG A 27 11.51 16.80 -12.06
CA ARG A 27 12.66 16.21 -11.38
C ARG A 27 12.32 15.37 -10.15
N ASP A 28 11.06 15.31 -9.70
CA ASP A 28 10.74 14.67 -8.40
C ASP A 28 9.39 13.91 -8.36
N ARG A 29 8.92 13.32 -9.47
CA ARG A 29 7.85 12.30 -9.34
C ARG A 29 8.48 10.98 -8.89
N VAL A 30 8.49 10.77 -7.58
CA VAL A 30 8.81 9.48 -6.95
C VAL A 30 8.03 8.38 -7.66
N ARG A 31 8.75 7.45 -8.29
CA ARG A 31 8.14 6.33 -9.03
C ARG A 31 7.50 5.36 -8.02
N PRO A 32 6.22 5.03 -8.15
CA PRO A 32 5.58 4.02 -7.32
C PRO A 32 6.24 2.65 -7.52
N LEU A 33 6.59 1.99 -6.42
CA LEU A 33 7.15 0.66 -6.34
C LEU A 33 6.03 -0.29 -5.91
N ALA A 34 5.30 -0.82 -6.89
CA ALA A 34 4.10 -1.63 -6.67
C ALA A 34 4.30 -2.81 -5.69
N ARG A 35 5.54 -3.33 -5.60
CA ARG A 35 5.90 -4.45 -4.72
C ARG A 35 6.35 -4.05 -3.32
N ALA A 36 6.56 -2.77 -3.05
CA ALA A 36 7.17 -2.36 -1.79
C ALA A 36 6.13 -2.21 -0.68
N HIS A 37 6.32 -2.95 0.41
CA HIS A 37 5.51 -2.89 1.62
C HIS A 37 6.38 -2.53 2.83
N ALA A 38 6.05 -1.40 3.46
CA ALA A 38 6.73 -0.88 4.64
C ALA A 38 6.14 -1.57 5.87
N HIS A 39 6.86 -2.55 6.38
CA HIS A 39 6.53 -3.22 7.63
C HIS A 39 6.88 -2.30 8.79
N ASN A 40 6.09 -2.36 9.86
CA ASN A 40 6.26 -1.51 11.04
C ASN A 40 6.46 -0.02 10.69
N ASP A 41 5.76 0.50 9.67
CA ASP A 41 6.04 1.84 9.11
C ASP A 41 5.97 2.96 10.17
N TYR A 42 5.20 2.74 11.23
CA TYR A 42 5.07 3.66 12.36
C TYR A 42 6.34 3.78 13.21
N GLU A 43 7.31 2.88 13.10
CA GLU A 43 8.60 2.95 13.80
C GLU A 43 9.58 3.92 13.12
N HIS A 44 9.31 4.32 11.87
CA HIS A 44 10.12 5.32 11.18
C HIS A 44 9.92 6.73 11.73
N THR A 45 10.90 7.61 11.44
CA THR A 45 10.90 8.99 11.95
C THR A 45 9.69 9.78 11.46
N ARG A 46 9.25 9.57 10.22
CA ARG A 46 8.04 10.17 9.64
C ARG A 46 7.16 9.05 9.07
N PRO A 47 6.31 8.43 9.89
CA PRO A 47 5.36 7.41 9.44
C PRO A 47 4.58 7.88 8.22
N LEU A 48 4.28 6.95 7.31
CA LEU A 48 3.73 7.16 5.97
C LEU A 48 4.65 7.94 5.01
N PHE A 49 5.24 9.05 5.45
CA PHE A 49 5.96 9.97 4.58
C PHE A 49 7.29 9.40 4.09
N ASP A 50 8.04 8.69 4.95
CA ASP A 50 9.32 8.08 4.57
C ASP A 50 9.11 6.98 3.52
N ALA A 51 8.11 6.10 3.73
CA ALA A 51 7.71 5.09 2.74
C ALA A 51 7.25 5.71 1.41
N LEU A 52 6.39 6.73 1.46
CA LEU A 52 5.93 7.43 0.25
C LEU A 52 7.07 8.15 -0.50
N ALA A 53 8.05 8.69 0.22
CA ALA A 53 9.23 9.32 -0.38
C ALA A 53 10.11 8.30 -1.13
N GLN A 54 10.09 7.03 -0.69
CA GLN A 54 10.74 5.93 -1.39
C GLN A 54 9.89 5.30 -2.51
N GLY A 55 8.61 5.67 -2.59
CA GLY A 55 7.68 5.19 -3.62
C GLY A 55 6.88 3.97 -3.19
N PHE A 56 6.89 3.62 -1.91
CA PHE A 56 6.14 2.48 -1.41
C PHE A 56 4.64 2.65 -1.67
N THR A 57 4.00 1.53 -1.99
CA THR A 57 2.57 1.48 -2.29
C THR A 57 1.77 0.72 -1.24
N SER A 58 2.43 0.18 -0.21
CA SER A 58 1.77 -0.37 0.94
C SER A 58 2.55 -0.06 2.22
N VAL A 59 1.83 0.22 3.31
CA VAL A 59 2.38 0.45 4.65
C VAL A 59 1.56 -0.33 5.69
N GLU A 60 2.16 -0.64 6.83
CA GLU A 60 1.54 -1.34 7.95
C GLU A 60 1.40 -0.44 9.19
N ALA A 61 0.28 -0.58 9.90
CA ALA A 61 0.03 0.06 11.19
C ALA A 61 -0.50 -0.95 12.21
N ASP A 62 0.25 -1.15 13.28
CA ASP A 62 -0.16 -1.95 14.45
C ASP A 62 -1.07 -1.11 15.33
N ILE A 63 -2.29 -1.57 15.62
CA ILE A 63 -3.30 -0.80 16.37
C ILE A 63 -3.77 -1.46 17.66
N TYR A 64 -3.95 -0.59 18.67
CA TYR A 64 -4.50 -0.90 19.97
C TYR A 64 -5.75 -0.05 20.24
N LEU A 65 -6.86 -0.67 20.64
CA LEU A 65 -8.01 0.05 21.15
C LEU A 65 -7.79 0.42 22.62
N VAL A 66 -7.66 1.72 22.91
CA VAL A 66 -7.46 2.25 24.27
C VAL A 66 -8.40 3.41 24.52
N GLY A 67 -9.30 3.27 25.49
CA GLY A 67 -10.24 4.35 25.85
C GLY A 67 -11.15 4.81 24.71
N GLY A 68 -11.41 3.96 23.71
CA GLY A 68 -12.20 4.28 22.52
C GLY A 68 -11.39 4.86 21.35
N GLU A 69 -10.10 5.13 21.52
CA GLU A 69 -9.21 5.60 20.46
C GLU A 69 -8.34 4.45 19.93
N LEU A 70 -7.96 4.55 18.66
CA LEU A 70 -7.06 3.60 17.99
C LEU A 70 -5.64 4.16 18.01
N LEU A 71 -4.84 3.71 18.98
CA LEU A 71 -3.43 4.07 19.13
C LEU A 71 -2.55 3.17 18.26
N VAL A 72 -1.38 3.66 17.88
CA VAL A 72 -0.42 2.95 17.03
C VAL A 72 0.90 2.74 17.77
N ALA A 73 1.28 1.48 17.97
CA ALA A 73 2.53 1.05 18.59
C ALA A 73 2.80 -0.42 18.25
N HIS A 74 4.04 -0.89 18.39
CA HIS A 74 4.35 -2.31 18.25
C HIS A 74 3.98 -3.08 19.51
N ASP A 75 4.42 -2.56 20.66
CA ASP A 75 4.18 -3.12 21.98
C ASP A 75 3.29 -2.19 22.83
N PRO A 76 2.49 -2.73 23.78
CA PRO A 76 1.65 -1.93 24.66
C PRO A 76 2.40 -0.87 25.48
N GLU A 77 3.66 -1.12 25.82
CA GLU A 77 4.49 -0.22 26.62
C GLU A 77 4.85 1.08 25.88
N ASP A 78 4.81 1.06 24.54
CA ASP A 78 5.15 2.19 23.67
C ASP A 78 3.92 3.04 23.29
N LEU A 79 2.75 2.76 23.88
CA LEU A 79 1.52 3.48 23.59
C LEU A 79 1.60 4.95 24.01
N ASP A 80 1.56 5.83 23.01
CA ASP A 80 1.50 7.27 23.17
C ASP A 80 0.11 7.80 22.73
N PRO A 81 -0.65 8.49 23.60
CA PRO A 81 -1.96 9.06 23.26
C PRO A 81 -1.95 10.04 22.06
N SER A 82 -0.80 10.60 21.69
CA SER A 82 -0.65 11.47 20.52
C SER A 82 -0.46 10.69 19.20
N ARG A 83 -0.06 9.41 19.30
CA ARG A 83 0.21 8.52 18.16
C ARG A 83 -1.01 7.65 17.88
N THR A 84 -1.95 8.22 17.14
CA THR A 84 -3.19 7.55 16.75
C THR A 84 -3.15 7.13 15.29
N LEU A 85 -3.97 6.13 14.92
CA LEU A 85 -4.18 5.76 13.51
C LEU A 85 -4.63 6.99 12.70
N ARG A 86 -5.38 7.89 13.34
CA ARG A 86 -5.82 9.16 12.75
C ARG A 86 -4.65 10.06 12.40
N SER A 87 -3.81 10.39 13.38
CA SER A 87 -2.74 11.38 13.25
C SER A 87 -1.61 10.89 12.36
N LEU A 88 -1.27 9.61 12.43
CA LEU A 88 -0.15 9.05 11.66
C LEU A 88 -0.53 8.70 10.21
N TYR A 89 -1.77 8.24 9.96
CA TYR A 89 -2.13 7.69 8.64
C TYR A 89 -3.32 8.39 7.99
N LEU A 90 -4.48 8.44 8.65
CA LEU A 90 -5.72 8.84 7.98
C LEU A 90 -5.75 10.31 7.61
N ASP A 91 -5.37 11.22 8.51
CA ASP A 91 -5.32 12.65 8.22
C ASP A 91 -4.27 12.96 7.13
N PRO A 92 -3.02 12.45 7.21
CA PRO A 92 -2.03 12.60 6.14
C PRO A 92 -2.48 12.05 4.77
N LEU A 93 -3.06 10.83 4.74
CA LEU A 93 -3.58 10.24 3.50
C LEU A 93 -4.72 11.10 2.93
N ARG A 94 -5.62 11.57 3.78
CA ARG A 94 -6.73 12.44 3.39
C ARG A 94 -6.23 13.70 2.71
N GLU A 95 -5.32 14.42 3.35
CA GLU A 95 -4.76 15.66 2.80
C GLU A 95 -4.05 15.40 1.48
N ARG A 96 -3.28 14.32 1.39
CA ARG A 96 -2.55 13.95 0.18
C ARG A 96 -3.49 13.63 -0.97
N VAL A 97 -4.54 12.84 -0.74
CA VAL A 97 -5.54 12.50 -1.77
C VAL A 97 -6.29 13.75 -2.25
N LEU A 98 -6.68 14.65 -1.34
CA LEU A 98 -7.36 15.89 -1.71
C LEU A 98 -6.46 16.82 -2.53
N ARG A 99 -5.16 16.85 -2.22
CA ARG A 99 -4.18 17.70 -2.93
C ARG A 99 -3.79 17.12 -4.29
N ASN A 100 -3.64 15.80 -4.40
CA ASN A 100 -2.99 15.15 -5.54
C ASN A 100 -3.92 14.26 -6.38
N HIS A 101 -5.19 14.10 -6.00
CA HIS A 101 -6.14 13.16 -6.60
C HIS A 101 -5.70 11.68 -6.53
N GLY A 102 -4.90 11.34 -5.53
CA GLY A 102 -4.39 9.99 -5.28
C GLY A 102 -3.28 10.00 -4.25
N VAL A 103 -2.92 8.83 -3.73
CA VAL A 103 -1.77 8.70 -2.80
C VAL A 103 -0.46 8.75 -3.61
N CYS A 104 -0.36 7.94 -4.64
CA CYS A 104 0.81 7.87 -5.52
C CYS A 104 0.38 8.28 -6.94
N PRO A 105 0.86 9.41 -7.50
CA PRO A 105 0.47 9.84 -8.84
C PRO A 105 0.71 8.73 -9.89
N GLY A 106 -0.32 8.40 -10.66
CA GLY A 106 -0.25 7.33 -11.67
C GLY A 106 -0.38 5.90 -11.14
N PHE A 107 -0.58 5.71 -9.83
CA PHE A 107 -0.77 4.41 -9.20
C PHE A 107 -2.02 4.41 -8.32
N ARG A 108 -2.90 3.41 -8.51
CA ARG A 108 -4.25 3.40 -7.92
C ARG A 108 -4.36 2.57 -6.64
N ASP A 109 -3.47 1.61 -6.42
CA ASP A 109 -3.70 0.52 -5.47
C ASP A 109 -2.90 0.68 -4.17
N PHE A 110 -2.97 1.85 -3.54
CA PHE A 110 -2.28 2.05 -2.26
C PHE A 110 -2.97 1.24 -1.16
N GLN A 111 -2.21 0.50 -0.36
CA GLN A 111 -2.72 -0.31 0.75
C GLN A 111 -2.25 0.20 2.11
N LEU A 112 -3.19 0.39 3.03
CA LEU A 112 -2.92 0.48 4.45
C LEU A 112 -3.28 -0.86 5.08
N LEU A 113 -2.27 -1.64 5.47
CA LEU A 113 -2.47 -2.84 6.28
C LEU A 113 -2.60 -2.41 7.74
N ILE A 114 -3.63 -2.89 8.42
CA ILE A 114 -3.96 -2.50 9.80
C ILE A 114 -3.95 -3.77 10.64
N ASP A 115 -2.92 -3.97 11.45
CA ASP A 115 -2.77 -5.16 12.28
C ASP A 115 -3.39 -4.92 13.67
N ILE A 116 -4.47 -5.64 13.97
CA ILE A 116 -5.17 -5.49 15.26
C ILE A 116 -4.43 -6.30 16.32
N LYS A 117 -3.84 -5.60 17.31
CA LYS A 117 -3.10 -6.21 18.43
C LYS A 117 -3.94 -6.47 19.69
N THR A 118 -5.15 -5.92 19.73
CA THR A 118 -6.10 -6.06 20.85
C THR A 118 -7.25 -7.00 20.48
N GLU A 119 -8.28 -7.13 21.33
CA GLU A 119 -9.44 -7.97 21.03
C GLU A 119 -10.10 -7.55 19.69
N GLY A 120 -10.38 -8.54 18.84
CA GLY A 120 -10.70 -8.31 17.43
C GLY A 120 -12.05 -7.63 17.19
N GLU A 121 -13.11 -8.05 17.88
CA GLU A 121 -14.46 -7.54 17.65
C GLU A 121 -14.59 -6.06 18.04
N ALA A 122 -14.19 -5.72 19.28
CA ALA A 122 -14.28 -4.35 19.77
C ALA A 122 -13.38 -3.39 18.97
N THR A 123 -12.15 -3.81 18.66
CA THR A 123 -11.20 -2.98 17.93
C THR A 123 -11.62 -2.77 16.48
N TYR A 124 -12.11 -3.82 15.82
CA TYR A 124 -12.65 -3.70 14.47
C TYR A 124 -13.91 -2.81 14.43
N ALA A 125 -14.79 -2.89 15.43
CA ALA A 125 -15.96 -2.02 15.50
C ALA A 125 -15.55 -0.53 15.55
N ALA A 126 -14.58 -0.18 16.40
CA ALA A 126 -14.02 1.17 16.47
C ALA A 126 -13.36 1.60 15.15
N LEU A 127 -12.64 0.68 14.49
CA LEU A 127 -12.05 0.92 13.18
C LEU A 127 -13.12 1.17 12.12
N ASP A 128 -14.12 0.30 11.98
CA ASP A 128 -15.19 0.43 10.98
C ASP A 128 -15.97 1.74 11.16
N GLU A 129 -16.24 2.15 12.41
CA GLU A 129 -16.83 3.46 12.71
C GLU A 129 -15.94 4.62 12.21
N LEU A 130 -14.65 4.58 12.52
CA LEU A 130 -13.69 5.59 12.07
C LEU A 130 -13.63 5.68 10.54
N LEU A 131 -13.52 4.55 9.84
CA LEU A 131 -13.44 4.49 8.38
C LEU A 131 -14.72 5.00 7.71
N ARG A 132 -15.90 4.75 8.32
CA ARG A 132 -17.21 5.23 7.83
C ARG A 132 -17.45 6.71 8.07
N SER A 133 -16.71 7.34 8.97
CA SER A 133 -16.94 8.74 9.31
C SER A 133 -16.92 9.60 8.02
N PRO A 134 -17.79 10.63 7.91
CA PRO A 134 -17.85 11.48 6.71
C PRO A 134 -16.51 12.14 6.35
N ARG A 135 -15.60 12.26 7.34
CA ARG A 135 -14.25 12.77 7.15
C ARG A 135 -13.39 11.88 6.26
N TYR A 136 -13.55 10.55 6.33
CA TYR A 136 -12.67 9.57 5.67
C TYR A 136 -13.37 8.66 4.65
N ALA A 137 -14.70 8.56 4.65
CA ALA A 137 -15.44 7.59 3.84
C ALA A 137 -15.11 7.59 2.33
N PHE A 138 -14.62 8.70 1.77
CA PHE A 138 -14.22 8.79 0.35
C PHE A 138 -12.83 8.20 0.05
N LEU A 139 -12.00 7.93 1.07
CA LEU A 139 -10.63 7.44 0.90
C LEU A 139 -10.58 5.96 0.55
N TRP A 140 -11.58 5.19 0.96
CA TRP A 140 -11.45 3.74 1.01
C TRP A 140 -12.03 3.07 -0.22
N THR A 141 -11.32 2.06 -0.71
CA THR A 141 -11.95 0.95 -1.42
C THR A 141 -13.00 0.35 -0.51
N ARG A 142 -14.22 0.13 -1.03
CA ARG A 142 -15.34 -0.39 -0.25
C ARG A 142 -16.02 -1.55 -0.94
N TYR A 143 -16.45 -2.52 -0.16
CA TYR A 143 -17.42 -3.52 -0.57
C TYR A 143 -18.83 -3.01 -0.28
N ALA A 144 -19.76 -3.17 -1.21
CA ALA A 144 -21.18 -2.90 -0.99
C ALA A 144 -22.03 -3.82 -1.88
N PHE A 145 -22.91 -4.59 -1.25
CA PHE A 145 -23.92 -5.45 -1.91
C PHE A 145 -23.32 -6.34 -3.03
N GLY A 146 -22.25 -7.07 -2.73
CA GLY A 146 -21.64 -8.02 -3.66
C GLY A 146 -20.60 -7.42 -4.62
N ARG A 147 -20.35 -6.11 -4.56
CA ARG A 147 -19.42 -5.40 -5.46
C ARG A 147 -18.35 -4.65 -4.69
N VAL A 148 -17.15 -4.57 -5.26
CA VAL A 148 -16.04 -3.75 -4.76
C VAL A 148 -15.97 -2.47 -5.58
N TRP A 149 -15.87 -1.34 -4.89
CA TRP A 149 -15.72 0.00 -5.46
C TRP A 149 -14.36 0.53 -5.03
N HIS A 150 -13.47 0.73 -6.00
CA HIS A 150 -12.10 1.17 -5.71
C HIS A 150 -12.07 2.62 -5.24
N GLY A 151 -11.35 2.85 -4.13
CA GLY A 151 -11.01 4.16 -3.62
C GLY A 151 -9.50 4.37 -3.65
N PRO A 152 -9.03 5.56 -3.24
CA PRO A 152 -7.60 5.89 -3.18
C PRO A 152 -6.75 4.96 -2.30
N VAL A 153 -7.34 4.34 -1.28
CA VAL A 153 -6.66 3.47 -0.30
C VAL A 153 -7.49 2.21 -0.07
N THR A 154 -6.85 1.04 -0.06
CA THR A 154 -7.47 -0.20 0.39
C THR A 154 -7.00 -0.50 1.81
N ALA A 155 -7.90 -0.41 2.79
CA ALA A 155 -7.62 -0.86 4.15
C ALA A 155 -7.74 -2.39 4.23
N VAL A 156 -6.72 -3.06 4.75
CA VAL A 156 -6.71 -4.52 4.92
C VAL A 156 -6.37 -4.86 6.37
N VAL A 157 -7.26 -5.55 7.07
CA VAL A 157 -7.13 -5.91 8.48
C VAL A 157 -6.29 -7.18 8.61
N SER A 158 -5.22 -7.10 9.40
CA SER A 158 -4.34 -8.19 9.86
C SER A 158 -4.49 -8.39 11.37
N GLY A 159 -3.71 -9.30 11.97
CA GLY A 159 -3.75 -9.58 13.41
C GLY A 159 -5.04 -10.29 13.85
N ASN A 160 -5.65 -9.80 14.92
CA ASN A 160 -6.91 -10.31 15.48
C ASN A 160 -8.12 -9.85 14.64
N ARG A 161 -8.34 -10.54 13.52
CA ARG A 161 -9.36 -10.20 12.51
C ARG A 161 -10.71 -10.91 12.79
N PRO A 162 -11.82 -10.21 13.08
CA PRO A 162 -13.12 -10.85 13.31
C PRO A 162 -13.82 -11.24 11.99
N ARG A 163 -13.42 -12.38 11.42
CA ARG A 163 -13.86 -12.83 10.08
C ARG A 163 -15.39 -12.83 9.90
N ALA A 164 -16.11 -13.46 10.84
CA ALA A 164 -17.56 -13.60 10.76
C ALA A 164 -18.27 -12.23 10.70
N THR A 165 -17.82 -11.28 11.53
CA THR A 165 -18.32 -9.90 11.53
C THR A 165 -18.04 -9.19 10.21
N MET A 166 -16.81 -9.28 9.69
CA MET A 166 -16.44 -8.66 8.41
C MET A 166 -17.19 -9.26 7.21
N GLU A 167 -17.43 -10.56 7.21
CA GLU A 167 -18.13 -11.27 6.14
C GLU A 167 -19.65 -10.98 6.15
N ALA A 168 -20.25 -10.83 7.32
CA ALA A 168 -21.67 -10.50 7.47
C ALA A 168 -22.02 -9.06 7.04
N GLN A 169 -21.03 -8.17 6.91
CA GLN A 169 -21.26 -6.77 6.53
C GLN A 169 -21.70 -6.62 5.07
N ARG A 170 -22.92 -6.11 4.87
CA ARG A 170 -23.45 -5.78 3.52
C ARG A 170 -22.68 -4.64 2.85
N THR A 171 -22.08 -3.76 3.64
CA THR A 171 -21.18 -2.68 3.22
C THR A 171 -19.98 -2.68 4.16
N ARG A 172 -18.76 -2.63 3.63
CA ARG A 172 -17.53 -2.70 4.40
C ARG A 172 -16.45 -1.79 3.81
N PHE A 173 -15.69 -1.10 4.67
CA PHE A 173 -14.63 -0.15 4.27
C PHE A 173 -13.20 -0.70 4.47
N ALA A 174 -13.07 -1.88 5.05
CA ALA A 174 -11.81 -2.62 5.15
C ALA A 174 -11.95 -4.02 4.54
N PHE A 175 -10.85 -4.70 4.29
CA PHE A 175 -10.82 -6.06 3.77
C PHE A 175 -10.00 -6.94 4.69
N TYR A 176 -10.04 -8.25 4.47
CA TYR A 176 -9.40 -9.23 5.32
C TYR A 176 -8.04 -9.63 4.73
N ASP A 177 -6.98 -9.62 5.52
CA ASP A 177 -5.74 -10.33 5.19
C ASP A 177 -5.97 -11.81 5.45
N GLY A 178 -6.01 -12.67 4.44
CA GLY A 178 -6.18 -14.12 4.61
C GLY A 178 -4.89 -14.82 5.02
N ARG A 179 -4.96 -16.08 5.45
CA ARG A 179 -3.78 -16.92 5.72
C ARG A 179 -3.56 -17.94 4.60
N ILE A 180 -2.32 -18.01 4.11
CA ILE A 180 -1.94 -18.92 3.01
C ILE A 180 -2.17 -20.38 3.42
N ALA A 181 -1.91 -20.72 4.69
CA ALA A 181 -2.13 -22.07 5.22
C ALA A 181 -3.61 -22.42 5.45
N ASP A 182 -4.54 -21.46 5.38
CA ASP A 182 -5.98 -21.70 5.53
C ASP A 182 -6.62 -21.91 4.14
N ALA A 183 -7.12 -23.12 3.89
CA ALA A 183 -7.75 -23.47 2.62
C ALA A 183 -9.02 -22.65 2.29
N SER A 184 -9.66 -22.05 3.30
CA SER A 184 -10.80 -21.15 3.11
C SER A 184 -10.39 -19.73 2.70
N ASP A 185 -9.12 -19.36 2.92
CA ASP A 185 -8.55 -18.09 2.49
C ASP A 185 -7.78 -18.23 1.18
N LEU A 186 -7.16 -19.38 0.94
CA LEU A 186 -6.43 -19.69 -0.29
C LEU A 186 -6.76 -21.11 -0.78
N GLY A 187 -7.78 -21.23 -1.63
CA GLY A 187 -8.26 -22.51 -2.14
C GLY A 187 -9.63 -22.40 -2.81
N PRO A 188 -10.24 -23.52 -3.22
CA PRO A 188 -11.61 -23.51 -3.74
C PRO A 188 -12.59 -22.86 -2.75
N GLY A 189 -13.23 -21.78 -3.18
CA GLY A 189 -14.17 -21.02 -2.34
C GLY A 189 -13.59 -19.75 -1.72
N SER A 190 -12.29 -19.44 -1.92
CA SER A 190 -11.76 -18.13 -1.54
C SER A 190 -12.44 -17.01 -2.35
N ASP A 191 -12.63 -15.84 -1.72
CA ASP A 191 -13.28 -14.69 -2.33
C ASP A 191 -12.43 -13.43 -2.12
N ALA A 192 -11.74 -12.98 -3.17
CA ALA A 192 -10.94 -11.76 -3.14
C ALA A 192 -11.73 -10.49 -2.77
N ARG A 193 -13.07 -10.52 -2.84
CA ARG A 193 -13.92 -9.41 -2.35
C ARG A 193 -13.97 -9.35 -0.83
N LEU A 194 -13.60 -10.42 -0.12
CA LEU A 194 -13.36 -10.44 1.32
C LEU A 194 -11.87 -10.43 1.62
N THR A 195 -11.11 -11.34 0.98
CA THR A 195 -9.69 -11.62 1.23
C THR A 195 -8.78 -11.22 0.04
N PRO A 196 -8.68 -9.93 -0.32
CA PRO A 196 -7.89 -9.48 -1.48
C PRO A 196 -6.37 -9.65 -1.30
N LEU A 197 -5.92 -9.94 -0.08
CA LEU A 197 -4.55 -10.25 0.28
C LEU A 197 -4.55 -11.57 1.04
N VAL A 198 -3.55 -12.40 0.80
CA VAL A 198 -3.19 -13.52 1.67
C VAL A 198 -1.75 -13.36 2.13
N SER A 199 -1.53 -13.45 3.44
CA SER A 199 -0.22 -13.31 4.05
C SER A 199 0.06 -14.44 5.03
N ASP A 200 1.31 -14.86 5.12
CA ASP A 200 1.75 -15.80 6.14
C ASP A 200 3.22 -15.60 6.54
N ASN A 201 3.59 -16.23 7.64
CA ASN A 201 4.96 -16.25 8.12
C ASN A 201 5.81 -17.12 7.19
N TRP A 202 6.84 -16.53 6.59
CA TRP A 202 7.78 -17.23 5.71
C TRP A 202 8.34 -18.51 6.35
N THR A 203 8.81 -18.43 7.60
CA THR A 203 9.45 -19.54 8.33
C THR A 203 8.49 -20.67 8.71
N LYS A 204 7.18 -20.47 8.60
CA LYS A 204 6.19 -21.55 8.78
C LYS A 204 5.95 -22.35 7.49
N LEU A 205 6.30 -21.81 6.34
CA LEU A 205 6.07 -22.41 5.02
C LEU A 205 7.36 -22.87 4.35
N PHE A 206 8.48 -22.19 4.65
CA PHE A 206 9.77 -22.38 3.99
C PHE A 206 10.88 -22.45 5.03
N SER A 207 11.84 -23.35 4.81
CA SER A 207 13.05 -23.44 5.61
C SER A 207 14.21 -22.66 5.01
N TRP A 208 14.13 -22.28 3.73
CA TRP A 208 15.17 -21.54 3.05
C TRP A 208 15.31 -20.11 3.60
N THR A 209 16.54 -19.77 3.97
CA THR A 209 16.91 -18.49 4.59
C THR A 209 17.53 -17.50 3.62
N GLY A 210 17.55 -17.80 2.31
CA GLY A 210 18.32 -17.04 1.33
C GLY A 210 19.74 -17.56 1.13
N ALA A 211 20.24 -18.41 2.02
CA ALA A 211 21.58 -19.00 1.92
C ALA A 211 21.62 -20.09 0.84
N GLY A 212 22.55 -19.96 -0.10
CA GLY A 212 22.69 -20.89 -1.22
C GLY A 212 21.46 -20.93 -2.14
N PRO A 213 21.37 -21.93 -3.05
CA PRO A 213 20.23 -22.07 -3.92
C PRO A 213 18.96 -22.48 -3.14
N MET A 214 17.82 -21.83 -3.43
CA MET A 214 16.52 -22.23 -2.88
C MET A 214 16.20 -23.69 -3.27
N PRO A 215 15.81 -24.55 -2.32
CA PRO A 215 15.35 -25.92 -2.61
C PRO A 215 14.27 -25.94 -3.69
N ALA A 216 14.35 -26.92 -4.60
CA ALA A 216 13.51 -26.96 -5.79
C ALA A 216 12.02 -27.15 -5.47
N ASP A 217 11.71 -27.93 -4.45
CA ASP A 217 10.39 -28.17 -3.90
C ASP A 217 9.81 -26.93 -3.21
N GLU A 218 10.59 -26.23 -2.39
CA GLU A 218 10.17 -24.96 -1.78
C GLU A 218 9.88 -23.91 -2.86
N ARG A 219 10.76 -23.77 -3.87
CA ARG A 219 10.53 -22.89 -5.02
C ARG A 219 9.26 -23.24 -5.78
N ALA A 220 8.99 -24.53 -5.97
CA ALA A 220 7.75 -24.99 -6.61
C ALA A 220 6.53 -24.65 -5.75
N GLY A 221 6.63 -24.80 -4.43
CA GLY A 221 5.62 -24.40 -3.43
C GLY A 221 5.29 -22.92 -3.48
N LEU A 222 6.31 -22.04 -3.42
CA LEU A 222 6.16 -20.60 -3.55
C LEU A 222 5.41 -20.21 -4.83
N ARG A 223 5.85 -20.73 -5.97
CA ARG A 223 5.18 -20.48 -7.25
C ARG A 223 3.76 -21.03 -7.29
N SER A 224 3.48 -22.12 -6.58
CA SER A 224 2.12 -22.68 -6.49
C SER A 224 1.18 -21.79 -5.68
N ILE A 225 1.67 -21.24 -4.56
CA ILE A 225 0.94 -20.28 -3.73
C ILE A 225 0.57 -19.05 -4.57
N VAL A 226 1.56 -18.43 -5.22
CA VAL A 226 1.34 -17.21 -6.02
C VAL A 226 0.36 -17.47 -7.17
N ARG A 227 0.55 -18.54 -7.94
CA ARG A 227 -0.39 -18.90 -9.02
C ARG A 227 -1.82 -19.13 -8.52
N THR A 228 -1.97 -19.73 -7.34
CA THR A 228 -3.30 -20.00 -6.77
C THR A 228 -3.97 -18.70 -6.34
N ALA A 229 -3.24 -17.83 -5.65
CA ALA A 229 -3.74 -16.53 -5.21
C ALA A 229 -4.15 -15.65 -6.41
N HIS A 230 -3.28 -15.53 -7.41
CA HIS A 230 -3.55 -14.73 -8.60
C HIS A 230 -4.75 -15.24 -9.40
N ARG A 231 -4.96 -16.55 -9.48
CA ARG A 231 -6.18 -17.13 -10.10
C ARG A 231 -7.45 -16.77 -9.35
N ALA A 232 -7.37 -16.58 -8.04
CA ALA A 232 -8.48 -16.12 -7.21
C ALA A 232 -8.60 -14.58 -7.17
N GLY A 233 -7.72 -13.84 -7.84
CA GLY A 233 -7.68 -12.37 -7.80
C GLY A 233 -7.13 -11.81 -6.49
N GLN A 234 -6.40 -12.62 -5.72
CA GLN A 234 -5.79 -12.25 -4.45
C GLN A 234 -4.31 -11.92 -4.66
N ARG A 235 -3.79 -11.04 -3.82
CA ARG A 235 -2.36 -10.68 -3.75
C ARG A 235 -1.66 -11.50 -2.66
N VAL A 236 -0.34 -11.65 -2.77
CA VAL A 236 0.48 -12.40 -1.80
C VAL A 236 1.50 -11.49 -1.10
N ARG A 237 1.64 -11.69 0.21
CA ARG A 237 2.72 -11.13 1.04
C ARG A 237 3.27 -12.21 1.96
N PHE A 238 4.55 -12.12 2.30
CA PHE A 238 5.12 -12.91 3.39
C PHE A 238 5.74 -11.98 4.43
N TRP A 239 5.57 -12.30 5.70
CA TRP A 239 6.25 -11.63 6.81
C TRP A 239 7.23 -12.59 7.48
N ALA A 240 8.14 -12.07 8.33
CA ALA A 240 9.27 -12.83 8.89
C ALA A 240 10.16 -13.49 7.83
N THR A 241 10.30 -12.85 6.67
CA THR A 241 11.35 -13.17 5.70
C THR A 241 12.72 -12.71 6.22
N PRO A 242 13.83 -13.34 5.83
CA PRO A 242 15.16 -12.80 6.10
C PRO A 242 15.29 -11.36 5.58
N ASP A 243 15.40 -10.39 6.49
CA ASP A 243 15.40 -8.95 6.17
C ASP A 243 16.64 -8.18 6.67
N VAL A 244 17.55 -8.88 7.35
CA VAL A 244 18.86 -8.33 7.71
C VAL A 244 19.67 -8.06 6.43
N LEU A 245 20.23 -6.86 6.32
CA LEU A 245 21.07 -6.45 5.19
C LEU A 245 22.17 -7.48 4.90
N GLY A 246 22.13 -8.06 3.71
CA GLY A 246 23.07 -9.10 3.30
C GLY A 246 22.62 -9.85 2.05
N PRO A 247 23.50 -10.71 1.50
CA PRO A 247 23.22 -11.45 0.27
C PRO A 247 22.04 -12.43 0.41
N GLU A 248 21.77 -12.95 1.61
CA GLU A 248 20.64 -13.82 1.90
C GLU A 248 19.30 -13.11 1.75
N ARG A 249 19.17 -11.90 2.30
CA ARG A 249 17.98 -11.05 2.10
C ARG A 249 17.76 -10.75 0.63
N ASP A 250 18.81 -10.30 -0.06
CA ASP A 250 18.73 -10.00 -1.49
C ASP A 250 18.38 -11.24 -2.32
N ALA A 251 18.78 -12.44 -1.88
CA ALA A 251 18.38 -13.70 -2.51
C ALA A 251 16.89 -13.99 -2.32
N VAL A 252 16.37 -13.78 -1.12
CA VAL A 252 14.93 -13.92 -0.85
C VAL A 252 14.13 -12.91 -1.66
N TRP A 253 14.48 -11.63 -1.65
CA TRP A 253 13.81 -10.62 -2.46
C TRP A 253 13.84 -10.97 -3.95
N ARG A 254 14.97 -11.45 -4.48
CA ARG A 254 15.06 -11.93 -5.88
C ARG A 254 14.08 -13.06 -6.16
N GLU A 255 13.94 -14.05 -5.28
CA GLU A 255 12.97 -15.13 -5.50
C GLU A 255 11.52 -14.67 -5.35
N LEU A 256 11.22 -13.78 -4.42
CA LEU A 256 9.87 -13.22 -4.28
C LEU A 256 9.48 -12.44 -5.55
N VAL A 257 10.39 -11.62 -6.10
CA VAL A 257 10.18 -10.93 -7.40
C VAL A 257 10.02 -11.94 -8.54
N ALA A 258 10.89 -12.96 -8.62
CA ALA A 258 10.86 -13.96 -9.69
C ALA A 258 9.61 -14.85 -9.64
N ALA A 259 9.03 -15.05 -8.44
CA ALA A 259 7.78 -15.76 -8.25
C ALA A 259 6.53 -14.89 -8.42
N ASP A 260 6.70 -13.58 -8.66
CA ASP A 260 5.64 -12.58 -8.81
C ASP A 260 4.84 -12.29 -7.53
N VAL A 261 5.51 -12.32 -6.36
CA VAL A 261 4.90 -11.93 -5.08
C VAL A 261 4.56 -10.44 -5.09
N ASP A 262 3.34 -10.11 -4.70
CA ASP A 262 2.77 -8.78 -4.85
C ASP A 262 3.35 -7.76 -3.88
N HIS A 263 3.65 -8.15 -2.63
CA HIS A 263 4.23 -7.25 -1.64
C HIS A 263 5.43 -7.91 -0.92
N ILE A 264 6.59 -7.28 -1.04
CA ILE A 264 7.82 -7.60 -0.32
C ILE A 264 7.84 -6.76 0.95
N ASN A 265 7.81 -7.46 2.07
CA ASN A 265 7.80 -6.91 3.42
C ASN A 265 9.23 -6.54 3.84
N THR A 266 9.46 -5.32 4.32
CA THR A 266 10.76 -4.92 4.86
C THR A 266 10.63 -3.79 5.89
N ASP A 267 11.59 -3.72 6.80
CA ASP A 267 11.85 -2.56 7.65
C ASP A 267 12.91 -1.62 7.02
N ASP A 268 13.67 -2.08 6.01
CA ASP A 268 14.69 -1.31 5.30
C ASP A 268 14.12 -0.64 4.04
N LEU A 269 13.42 0.49 4.24
CA LEU A 269 12.76 1.22 3.16
C LEU A 269 13.71 1.62 2.03
N GLU A 270 14.89 2.13 2.38
CA GLU A 270 15.88 2.58 1.40
C GLU A 270 16.49 1.41 0.62
N GLY A 271 16.82 0.32 1.32
CA GLY A 271 17.38 -0.88 0.73
C GLY A 271 16.44 -1.53 -0.27
N LEU A 272 15.16 -1.74 0.10
CA LEU A 272 14.19 -2.32 -0.83
C LEU A 272 13.89 -1.38 -2.00
N ALA A 273 13.83 -0.07 -1.76
CA ALA A 273 13.63 0.90 -2.83
C ALA A 273 14.79 0.89 -3.83
N ALA A 274 16.04 0.79 -3.36
CA ALA A 274 17.21 0.64 -4.21
C ALA A 274 17.18 -0.68 -5.00
N PHE A 275 16.75 -1.77 -4.36
CA PHE A 275 16.66 -3.09 -4.98
C PHE A 275 15.61 -3.18 -6.11
N LEU A 276 14.46 -2.50 -5.97
CA LEU A 276 13.34 -2.58 -6.90
C LEU A 276 13.41 -1.59 -8.09
N ARG A 277 14.38 -0.68 -8.11
CA ARG A 277 14.54 0.35 -9.15
C ARG A 277 15.39 -0.15 -10.32
#